data_AF-A0A524DJ60-F1
#
_entry.id   AF-A0A524DJ60-F1
#
_cell.length_a   1.000
_cell.length_b   1.000
_cell.length_c   1.000
_cell.angle_alpha   90.00
_cell.angle_beta   90.00
_cell.angle_gamma   90.00
#
_symmetry.space_group_name_H-M   'P 1'
#
loop_
_entity.id
_entity.type
_entity.pdbx_description
1 polymer ?
#
loop_
_entity_poly.entity_id
_entity_poly.type
_entity_poly.pdbx_seq_one_letter_code
_entity_poly.pdbx_strand_id
1 'polypeptide(L)' 'MKRKLLLIGIDQSIPYLLDKYLSEDKIPNIGKLVQQGVSGKAYCCPPCDTPTNWTTI' A
#
# COMPACT_ATOMS: atom_id res chain seq x y z
N MET A 1 -10.18 11.47 23.38
CA MET A 1 -9.09 11.93 22.48
C MET A 1 -9.42 11.55 21.05
N LYS A 2 -9.28 12.46 20.07
CA LYS A 2 -9.44 12.12 18.64
C LYS A 2 -8.16 11.42 18.14
N ARG A 3 -8.31 10.32 17.40
CA ARG A 3 -7.18 9.67 16.71
C ARG A 3 -6.85 10.45 15.43
N LYS A 4 -5.56 10.63 15.15
CA LYS A 4 -5.09 11.17 13.87
C LYS A 4 -5.03 10.02 12.85
N LEU A 5 -5.37 10.32 11.60
CA LEU A 5 -5.30 9.38 10.48
C LEU A 5 -4.18 9.86 9.53
N LEU A 6 -3.34 8.94 9.06
CA LEU A 6 -2.37 9.17 8.00
C LEU A 6 -2.66 8.19 6.87
N LEU A 7 -2.85 8.71 5.65
CA LEU A 7 -3.00 7.94 4.42
C LEU A 7 -1.77 8.17 3.56
N ILE A 8 -1.15 7.08 3.09
CA ILE A 8 0.06 7.12 2.26
C ILE A 8 -0.25 6.41 0.95
N GLY A 9 -0.22 7.14 -0.17
CA GLY A 9 -0.19 6.56 -1.51
C GLY A 9 1.24 6.33 -1.96
N ILE A 10 1.51 5.17 -2.57
CA ILE A 10 2.80 4.83 -3.18
C ILE A 10 2.53 4.57 -4.66
N ASP A 11 3.04 5.45 -5.52
CA ASP A 11 2.89 5.29 -6.97
C ASP A 11 3.65 4.04 -7.44
N GLN A 12 3.05 3.32 -8.39
CA GLN A 12 3.55 2.04 -8.92
C GLN A 12 3.90 1.00 -7.83
N SER A 13 3.12 0.93 -6.76
CA SER A 13 3.23 -0.16 -5.77
C SER A 13 2.75 -1.49 -6.37
N ILE A 14 3.65 -2.20 -7.05
CA ILE A 14 3.33 -3.45 -7.73
C ILE A 14 3.25 -4.60 -6.72
N PRO A 15 2.10 -5.32 -6.60
CA PRO A 15 1.90 -6.31 -5.54
C PRO A 15 2.96 -7.40 -5.44
N TYR A 16 3.44 -7.93 -6.58
CA TYR A 16 4.45 -9.00 -6.54
C TYR A 16 5.81 -8.53 -6.02
N LEU A 17 6.16 -7.25 -6.22
CA LEU A 17 7.39 -6.67 -5.68
C LEU A 17 7.26 -6.48 -4.17
N LEU A 18 6.08 -6.06 -3.69
CA LEU A 18 5.81 -5.95 -2.27
C LEU A 18 5.92 -7.31 -1.57
N ASP A 19 5.27 -8.35 -2.13
CA ASP A 19 5.33 -9.73 -1.62
C ASP A 19 6.79 -10.24 -1.57
N LYS A 20 7.57 -9.99 -2.64
CA LYS A 20 9.00 -10.33 -2.69
C LYS A 20 9.79 -9.64 -1.58
N TYR A 21 9.69 -8.31 -1.45
CA TYR A 21 10.49 -7.57 -0.47
C TYR A 21 10.09 -7.84 0.98
N LEU A 22 8.83 -8.19 1.23
CA LEU A 22 8.40 -8.71 2.53
C LEU A 22 9.05 -10.07 2.83
N SER A 23 9.07 -10.99 1.86
CA SER A 23 9.69 -12.31 2.05
C SER A 23 11.21 -12.26 2.27
N GLU A 24 11.88 -11.27 1.69
CA GLU A 24 13.32 -11.02 1.83
C GLU A 24 13.66 -10.18 3.08
N ASP A 25 12.68 -9.81 3.91
CA ASP A 25 12.81 -8.90 5.06
C ASP A 25 13.50 -7.55 4.74
N LYS A 26 13.32 -7.05 3.51
CA LYS A 26 13.95 -5.78 3.05
C LYS A 26 13.19 -4.53 3.46
N ILE A 27 11.93 -4.66 3.86
CA ILE A 27 11.04 -3.56 4.27
C ILE A 27 10.43 -3.83 5.65
N PRO A 28 11.25 -3.96 6.70
CA PRO A 28 10.82 -4.47 8.02
C PRO A 28 9.75 -3.60 8.68
N ASN A 29 9.70 -2.30 8.40
CA ASN A 29 8.65 -1.41 8.91
C ASN A 29 7.28 -1.72 8.29
N ILE A 30 7.24 -2.02 6.98
CA ILE A 30 6.01 -2.46 6.31
C ILE A 30 5.65 -3.88 6.78
N GLY A 31 6.64 -4.76 6.96
CA GLY A 31 6.43 -6.10 7.52
C GLY A 31 5.73 -6.07 8.88
N LYS A 32 6.14 -5.18 9.80
CA LYS A 32 5.46 -4.97 11.08
C LYS A 32 4.01 -4.51 10.91
N LEU A 33 3.74 -3.59 9.99
CA LEU A 33 2.37 -3.12 9.72
C LEU A 33 1.47 -4.24 9.17
N VAL A 34 2.00 -5.11 8.31
CA VAL A 34 1.26 -6.27 7.78
C VAL A 34 0.99 -7.29 8.89
N GLN A 35 1.96 -7.58 9.75
CA GLN A 35 1.82 -8.54 10.85
C GLN A 35 0.87 -8.09 11.96
N GLN A 36 0.85 -6.78 12.26
CA GLN A 36 0.06 -6.21 13.36
C GLN A 36 -1.25 -5.55 12.90
N GLY A 37 -1.48 -5.51 11.58
CA GLY A 37 -2.60 -4.82 10.96
C GLY A 37 -3.43 -5.73 10.07
N VAL A 38 -4.02 -5.15 9.02
CA VAL A 38 -4.83 -5.84 8.02
C VAL A 38 -4.25 -5.54 6.64
N SER A 39 -4.11 -6.58 5.82
CA SER A 39 -3.65 -6.49 4.43
C SER A 39 -4.73 -7.00 3.46
N GLY A 40 -4.75 -6.46 2.26
CA GLY A 40 -5.69 -6.84 1.21
C GLY A 40 -5.25 -6.33 -0.16
N LYS A 41 -5.83 -6.89 -1.22
CA LYS A 41 -5.62 -6.46 -2.61
C LYS A 41 -6.88 -5.74 -3.11
N ALA A 42 -6.71 -4.69 -3.89
CA ALA A 42 -7.79 -3.90 -4.48
C ALA A 42 -7.49 -3.60 -5.95
N TYR A 43 -8.53 -3.35 -6.74
CA TYR A 43 -8.39 -2.92 -8.13
C TYR A 43 -8.19 -1.41 -8.23
N CYS A 44 -7.33 -0.96 -9.15
CA CYS A 44 -7.23 0.46 -9.53
C CYS A 44 -8.47 0.92 -10.30
N CYS A 45 -8.73 2.23 -10.26
CA CYS A 45 -9.68 2.86 -11.15
C CYS A 45 -9.11 2.86 -12.59
N PRO A 46 -9.86 2.39 -13.60
CA PRO A 46 -9.50 2.55 -15.01
C PRO A 46 -9.78 3.98 -15.51
N PRO A 47 -8.91 4.61 -16.32
CA PRO A 47 -7.59 4.12 -16.73
C PRO A 47 -6.63 4.10 -15.53
N CYS A 48 -5.77 3.07 -15.47
CA CYS A 48 -4.81 2.95 -14.36
C CYS A 48 -3.61 3.88 -14.54
N ASP A 49 -3.88 5.19 -14.61
CA ASP A 49 -2.91 6.26 -14.61
C ASP A 49 -2.85 6.96 -13.24
N THR A 50 -1.75 7.68 -13.00
CA THR A 50 -1.52 8.43 -11.77
C THR A 50 -2.66 9.40 -11.45
N PRO A 51 -3.07 10.35 -12.33
CA PRO A 51 -4.06 11.36 -11.96
C PRO A 51 -5.44 10.78 -11.62
N THR A 52 -5.92 9.76 -12.35
CA THR A 52 -7.23 9.15 -12.06
C THR A 52 -7.22 8.50 -10.69
N ASN A 53 -6.20 7.68 -10.38
CA ASN A 53 -6.15 6.94 -9.12
C ASN A 53 -5.94 7.87 -7.91
N TRP A 54 -5.06 8.86 -8.00
CA TRP A 54 -4.85 9.83 -6.91
C TRP A 54 -6.09 10.67 -6.60
N THR A 55 -6.97 10.90 -7.57
CA THR A 55 -8.23 11.63 -7.36
C THR A 55 -9.30 10.75 -6.69
N THR A 56 -9.19 9.43 -6.80
CA THR A 56 -10.16 8.47 -6.22
C THR A 56 -9.87 8.07 -4.77
N ILE A 57 -8.65 8.34 -4.28
CA ILE A 57 -8.17 8.02 -2.93
C ILE A 57 -8.39 9.21 -1.99
#